data_AF-S2KBG6-F1
#
_entry.id   AF-S2KBG6-F1
#
_cell.length_a   1.000
_cell.length_b   1.000
_cell.length_c   1.000
_cell.angle_alpha   90.00
_cell.angle_beta   90.00
_cell.angle_gamma   90.00
#
_symmetry.space_group_name_H-M   'P 1'
#
loop_
_entity.id
_entity.type
_entity.pdbx_description
1 polymer ?
#
loop_
_entity_poly.entity_id
_entity_poly.type
_entity_poly.pdbx_seq_one_letter_code
_entity_poly.pdbx_strand_id
1 'polypeptide(L)'
;MPYIQWRGHKFNNKKFIFPIMDACFQQFQDVLESRAINPETNWKRIIKSKMSTGKAAWTRELISKYPAISWGQFKSKVKTKCDSLESFINKFNTLKDLAGVKENTALVDYLLRSLDIDLYTPVSMSISRSCAKGSDTLDFAISQLRSKLNAKIKEALRAAYRKAEDGSSFKDARSKQTRRAGRYHDKTLRNKKPSDNGEIKKKSKSIIPRPAVHRNDDDESD
;
A
#
# COMPACT_ATOMS: atom_id res chain seq x y z
N MET A 1 -19.07 -12.83 5.14
CA MET A 1 -18.22 -12.00 6.04
C MET A 1 -17.06 -12.85 6.53
N PRO A 2 -15.81 -12.53 6.18
CA PRO A 2 -14.65 -13.34 6.52
C PRO A 2 -14.35 -13.31 8.02
N TYR A 3 -13.73 -14.38 8.51
CA TYR A 3 -13.10 -14.35 9.83
C TYR A 3 -11.74 -13.64 9.72
N ILE A 4 -11.39 -12.88 10.76
CA ILE A 4 -10.14 -12.12 10.87
C ILE A 4 -9.01 -13.07 11.29
N GLN A 5 -8.56 -13.89 10.33
CA GLN A 5 -7.52 -14.89 10.52
C GLN A 5 -6.59 -14.99 9.31
N TRP A 6 -5.30 -15.14 9.55
CA TRP A 6 -4.28 -15.28 8.52
C TRP A 6 -3.21 -16.30 8.95
N ARG A 7 -2.21 -16.57 8.10
CA ARG A 7 -1.08 -17.42 8.50
C ARG A 7 -0.41 -16.88 9.78
N GLY A 8 -0.02 -17.79 10.68
CA GLY A 8 0.44 -17.43 12.03
C GLY A 8 -0.65 -17.02 13.04
N HIS A 9 -1.84 -16.61 12.59
CA HIS A 9 -2.94 -16.17 13.47
C HIS A 9 -4.29 -16.80 13.08
N LYS A 10 -4.45 -18.08 13.43
CA LYS A 10 -5.61 -18.92 13.10
C LYS A 10 -6.48 -19.18 14.34
N PHE A 11 -7.79 -19.35 14.16
CA PHE A 11 -8.67 -19.81 15.25
C PHE A 11 -9.86 -20.64 14.78
N ASN A 12 -10.28 -20.52 13.51
CA ASN A 12 -11.31 -21.38 12.93
C ASN A 12 -10.76 -22.08 11.68
N ASN A 13 -10.26 -23.30 11.87
CA ASN A 13 -9.63 -24.11 10.81
C ASN A 13 -10.62 -24.58 9.73
N LYS A 14 -11.94 -24.50 9.98
CA LYS A 14 -12.98 -24.85 9.00
C LYS A 14 -13.28 -23.69 8.03
N LYS A 15 -12.62 -22.55 8.19
CA LYS A 15 -12.87 -21.32 7.43
C LYS A 15 -11.59 -20.89 6.72
N PHE A 16 -11.77 -20.12 5.64
CA PHE A 16 -10.65 -19.62 4.85
C PHE A 16 -9.62 -18.89 5.71
N ILE A 17 -8.34 -19.14 5.43
CA ILE A 17 -7.20 -18.55 6.14
C ILE A 17 -6.42 -17.72 5.14
N PHE A 18 -6.36 -16.42 5.38
CA PHE A 18 -5.67 -15.52 4.46
C PHE A 18 -4.14 -15.70 4.52
N PRO A 19 -3.42 -15.47 3.41
CA PRO A 19 -1.96 -15.52 3.42
C PRO A 19 -1.36 -14.49 4.39
N ILE A 20 -1.84 -13.25 4.35
CA ILE A 20 -1.34 -12.13 5.15
C ILE A 20 -2.50 -11.32 5.76
N MET A 21 -2.19 -10.55 6.81
CA MET A 21 -3.15 -9.70 7.50
C MET A 21 -3.81 -8.66 6.58
N ASP A 22 -3.04 -8.01 5.72
CA ASP A 22 -3.54 -6.94 4.84
C ASP A 22 -4.61 -7.48 3.87
N ALA A 23 -4.40 -8.67 3.29
CA ALA A 23 -5.38 -9.35 2.45
C ALA A 23 -6.67 -9.71 3.22
N CYS A 24 -6.54 -10.13 4.49
CA CYS A 24 -7.68 -10.40 5.35
C CYS A 24 -8.53 -9.15 5.60
N PHE A 25 -7.88 -8.02 5.87
CA PHE A 25 -8.58 -6.75 6.11
C PHE A 25 -9.15 -6.14 4.85
N GLN A 26 -8.48 -6.29 3.71
CA GLN A 26 -9.01 -5.86 2.42
C GLN A 26 -10.29 -6.63 2.10
N GLN A 27 -10.26 -7.97 2.17
CA GLN A 27 -11.47 -8.77 1.91
C GLN A 27 -12.60 -8.46 2.89
N PHE A 28 -12.29 -8.17 4.16
CA PHE A 28 -13.30 -7.74 5.12
C PHE A 28 -13.93 -6.41 4.69
N GLN A 29 -13.12 -5.44 4.27
CA GLN A 29 -13.55 -4.15 3.78
C GLN A 29 -14.39 -4.27 2.50
N ASP A 30 -13.93 -5.04 1.51
CA ASP A 30 -14.65 -5.27 0.24
C ASP A 30 -16.03 -5.89 0.48
N VAL A 31 -16.15 -6.79 1.46
CA VAL A 31 -17.44 -7.41 1.83
C VAL A 31 -18.39 -6.43 2.53
N LEU A 32 -17.87 -5.41 3.21
CA LEU A 32 -18.71 -4.34 3.76
C LEU A 32 -19.17 -3.40 2.66
N GLU A 33 -18.24 -2.97 1.79
CA GLU A 33 -18.51 -2.05 0.69
C GLU A 33 -19.49 -2.64 -0.33
N SER A 34 -19.34 -3.92 -0.70
CA SER A 34 -20.30 -4.63 -1.56
C SER A 34 -21.72 -4.76 -0.96
N ARG A 35 -21.87 -4.50 0.34
CA ARG A 35 -23.16 -4.48 1.05
C ARG A 35 -23.62 -3.06 1.38
N ALA A 36 -22.99 -2.03 0.80
CA ALA A 36 -23.21 -0.62 1.09
C ALA A 36 -23.04 -0.27 2.60
N ILE A 37 -22.21 -1.03 3.32
CA ILE A 37 -21.89 -0.77 4.72
C ILE A 37 -20.58 0.02 4.76
N ASN A 38 -20.63 1.28 5.19
CA ASN A 38 -19.43 2.09 5.34
C ASN A 38 -18.49 1.47 6.40
N PRO A 39 -17.25 1.07 6.04
CA PRO A 39 -16.32 0.46 6.97
C PRO A 39 -16.04 1.35 8.19
N GLU A 40 -15.78 2.65 7.99
CA GLU A 40 -15.34 3.57 9.04
C GLU A 40 -16.35 3.71 10.19
N THR A 41 -17.64 3.69 9.88
CA THR A 41 -18.71 3.86 10.88
C THR A 41 -19.20 2.53 11.46
N ASN A 42 -19.01 1.40 10.75
CA ASN A 42 -19.66 0.15 11.10
C ASN A 42 -18.71 -0.97 11.58
N TRP A 43 -17.41 -0.86 11.34
CA TRP A 43 -16.48 -1.96 11.63
C TRP A 43 -16.52 -2.41 13.11
N LYS A 44 -16.68 -1.47 14.06
CA LYS A 44 -16.66 -1.71 15.52
C LYS A 44 -17.73 -2.71 15.98
N ARG A 45 -18.93 -2.65 15.40
CA ARG A 45 -20.04 -3.56 15.74
C ARG A 45 -19.85 -4.96 15.14
N ILE A 46 -19.15 -5.06 14.01
CA ILE A 46 -19.03 -6.32 13.24
C ILE A 46 -17.80 -7.13 13.68
N ILE A 47 -16.66 -6.47 13.83
CA ILE A 47 -15.36 -7.14 13.81
C ILE A 47 -15.14 -8.13 14.96
N LYS A 48 -15.69 -7.82 16.15
CA LYS A 48 -15.55 -8.65 17.36
C LYS A 48 -16.06 -10.08 17.14
N SER A 49 -17.16 -10.23 16.39
CA SER A 49 -17.75 -11.55 16.05
C SER A 49 -16.92 -12.36 15.04
N LYS A 50 -15.95 -11.71 14.40
CA LYS A 50 -15.09 -12.29 13.37
C LYS A 50 -13.68 -12.54 13.88
N MET A 51 -13.43 -12.42 15.18
CA MET A 51 -12.12 -12.61 15.80
C MET A 51 -12.12 -13.79 16.77
N SER A 52 -10.93 -14.28 17.12
CA SER A 52 -10.76 -15.20 18.24
C SER A 52 -11.15 -14.53 19.56
N THR A 53 -11.49 -15.32 20.58
CA THR A 53 -11.92 -14.81 21.90
C THR A 53 -10.92 -13.79 22.48
N GLY A 54 -9.62 -14.10 22.44
CA GLY A 54 -8.58 -13.19 22.93
C GLY A 54 -8.42 -11.91 22.10
N LYS A 55 -8.48 -12.00 20.76
CA LYS A 55 -8.42 -10.80 19.90
C LYS A 55 -9.68 -9.94 20.06
N ALA A 56 -10.85 -10.55 20.26
CA ALA A 56 -12.11 -9.85 20.50
C ALA A 56 -12.09 -9.12 21.85
N ALA A 57 -11.59 -9.76 22.92
CA ALA A 57 -11.45 -9.13 24.24
C ALA A 57 -10.55 -7.87 24.16
N TRP A 58 -9.35 -8.02 23.59
CA TRP A 58 -8.46 -6.89 23.39
C TRP A 58 -9.07 -5.79 22.50
N THR A 59 -9.81 -6.17 21.46
CA THR A 59 -10.47 -5.18 20.59
C THR A 59 -11.53 -4.38 21.36
N ARG A 60 -12.25 -5.00 22.31
CA ARG A 60 -13.19 -4.28 23.18
C ARG A 60 -12.47 -3.27 24.05
N GLU A 61 -11.37 -3.66 24.70
CA GLU A 61 -10.54 -2.76 25.51
C GLU A 61 -10.00 -1.59 24.68
N LEU A 62 -9.51 -1.87 23.47
CA LEU A 62 -8.99 -0.85 22.57
C LEU A 62 -10.07 0.16 22.16
N ILE A 63 -11.27 -0.30 21.81
CA ILE A 63 -12.40 0.57 21.45
C ILE A 63 -12.85 1.37 22.68
N SER A 64 -12.85 0.77 23.87
CA SER A 64 -13.18 1.46 25.12
C SER A 64 -12.18 2.56 25.43
N LYS A 65 -10.89 2.32 25.21
CA LYS A 65 -9.81 3.29 25.46
C LYS A 65 -9.75 4.39 24.39
N TYR A 66 -10.11 4.07 23.15
CA TYR A 66 -10.09 5.01 22.02
C TYR A 66 -11.42 4.96 21.25
N PRO A 67 -12.51 5.57 21.77
CA PRO A 67 -13.84 5.50 21.13
C PRO A 67 -13.86 6.08 19.72
N ALA A 68 -13.03 7.08 19.43
CA ALA A 68 -12.91 7.74 18.13
C ALA A 68 -11.96 7.03 17.14
N ILE A 69 -11.40 5.87 17.48
CA ILE A 69 -10.45 5.18 16.60
C ILE A 69 -11.07 4.85 15.24
N SER A 70 -10.39 5.23 14.16
CA SER A 70 -10.81 4.95 12.78
C SER A 70 -10.48 3.52 12.35
N TRP A 71 -11.08 3.05 11.25
CA TRP A 71 -10.76 1.74 10.68
C TRP A 71 -9.27 1.65 10.29
N GLY A 72 -8.74 2.70 9.67
CA GLY A 72 -7.31 2.79 9.34
C GLY A 72 -6.40 2.70 10.57
N GLN A 73 -6.70 3.46 11.63
CA GLN A 73 -5.94 3.43 12.89
C GLN A 73 -6.03 2.07 13.59
N PHE A 74 -7.20 1.44 13.55
CA PHE A 74 -7.37 0.09 14.07
C PHE A 74 -6.51 -0.93 13.34
N LYS A 75 -6.52 -0.93 11.99
CA LYS A 75 -5.65 -1.81 11.19
C LYS A 75 -4.18 -1.63 11.57
N SER A 76 -3.73 -0.39 11.70
CA SER A 76 -2.36 -0.08 12.14
C SER A 76 -2.04 -0.63 13.55
N LYS A 77 -2.96 -0.51 14.52
CA LYS A 77 -2.77 -1.09 15.86
C LYS A 77 -2.82 -2.61 15.89
N VAL A 78 -3.63 -3.25 15.05
CA VAL A 78 -3.59 -4.72 14.91
C VAL A 78 -2.27 -5.15 14.29
N LYS A 79 -1.80 -4.38 13.30
CA LYS A 79 -0.50 -4.57 12.66
C LYS A 79 0.61 -4.51 13.69
N THR A 80 0.72 -3.45 14.48
CA THR A 80 1.76 -3.36 15.52
C THR A 80 1.65 -4.45 16.58
N LYS A 81 0.43 -4.86 16.97
CA LYS A 81 0.22 -5.92 17.95
C LYS A 81 0.57 -7.32 17.43
N CYS A 82 0.33 -7.60 16.15
CA CYS A 82 0.56 -8.93 15.58
C CYS A 82 1.91 -9.05 14.86
N ASP A 83 2.44 -7.96 14.32
CA ASP A 83 3.67 -7.92 13.52
C ASP A 83 4.91 -7.55 14.34
N SER A 84 4.79 -7.39 15.66
CA SER A 84 5.98 -7.25 16.47
C SER A 84 6.72 -8.59 16.46
N LEU A 85 7.81 -8.65 15.69
CA LEU A 85 8.79 -9.72 15.75
C LEU A 85 9.17 -10.03 17.21
N GLU A 86 9.26 -9.00 18.05
CA GLU A 86 9.52 -9.16 19.49
C GLU A 86 8.37 -9.88 20.20
N SER A 87 7.11 -9.64 19.83
CA SER A 87 5.99 -10.42 20.38
C SER A 87 6.02 -11.88 19.97
N PHE A 88 6.48 -12.19 18.75
CA PHE A 88 6.69 -13.56 18.30
C PHE A 88 7.85 -14.21 19.06
N ILE A 89 8.99 -13.53 19.16
CA ILE A 89 10.18 -14.01 19.90
C ILE A 89 9.83 -14.25 21.37
N ASN A 90 9.13 -13.32 22.02
CA ASN A 90 8.74 -13.46 23.42
C ASN A 90 7.82 -14.67 23.62
N LYS A 91 6.82 -14.85 22.76
CA LYS A 91 5.94 -16.03 22.81
C LYS A 91 6.71 -17.34 22.58
N PHE A 92 7.65 -17.33 21.64
CA PHE A 92 8.51 -18.48 21.38
C PHE A 92 9.36 -18.83 22.60
N ASN A 93 9.97 -17.84 23.25
CA ASN A 93 10.76 -18.03 24.47
C ASN A 93 9.91 -18.53 25.64
N THR A 94 8.71 -17.97 25.87
CA THR A 94 7.80 -18.49 26.90
C THR A 94 7.44 -19.96 26.65
N LEU A 95 7.19 -20.34 25.39
CA LEU A 95 6.90 -21.74 25.04
C LEU A 95 8.11 -22.65 25.21
N LYS A 96 9.32 -22.18 24.86
CA LYS A 96 10.58 -22.88 25.13
C LYS A 96 10.71 -23.19 26.62
N ASP A 97 10.49 -22.19 27.47
CA ASP A 97 10.66 -22.32 28.92
C ASP A 97 9.62 -23.28 29.51
N LEU A 98 8.36 -23.21 29.05
CA LEU A 98 7.30 -24.13 29.45
C LEU A 98 7.54 -25.58 29.00
N ALA A 99 8.11 -25.77 27.81
CA ALA A 99 8.42 -27.09 27.27
C ALA A 99 9.72 -27.68 27.83
N GLY A 100 10.52 -26.89 28.53
CA GLY A 100 11.81 -27.32 29.11
C GLY A 100 12.87 -27.71 28.08
N VAL A 101 12.72 -27.29 26.82
CA VAL A 101 13.65 -27.66 25.73
C VAL A 101 14.92 -26.81 25.84
N LYS A 102 16.07 -27.48 25.96
CA LYS A 102 17.39 -26.84 26.11
C LYS A 102 18.31 -27.04 24.91
N GLU A 103 17.96 -27.95 24.00
CA GLU A 103 18.78 -28.29 22.85
C GLU A 103 18.68 -27.21 21.77
N ASN A 104 19.79 -26.51 21.50
CA ASN A 104 19.85 -25.38 20.57
C ASN A 104 19.46 -25.76 19.13
N THR A 105 19.93 -26.89 18.63
CA THR A 105 19.60 -27.43 17.31
C THR A 105 18.09 -27.65 17.14
N ALA A 106 17.44 -28.26 18.14
CA ALA A 106 15.99 -28.45 18.15
C ALA A 106 15.23 -27.12 18.23
N LEU A 107 15.71 -26.17 19.05
CA LEU A 107 15.10 -24.85 19.17
C LEU A 107 15.20 -24.04 17.88
N VAL A 108 16.32 -24.10 17.18
CA VAL A 108 16.48 -23.48 15.86
C VAL A 108 15.57 -24.13 14.84
N ASP A 109 15.45 -25.46 14.82
CA ASP A 109 14.53 -26.16 13.93
C ASP A 109 13.06 -25.76 14.18
N TYR A 110 12.63 -25.72 15.45
CA TYR A 110 11.29 -25.26 15.81
C TYR A 110 11.04 -23.80 15.45
N LEU A 111 12.03 -22.92 15.66
CA LEU A 111 11.95 -21.53 15.24
C LEU A 111 11.74 -21.47 13.73
N LEU A 112 12.60 -22.11 12.94
CA LEU A 112 12.52 -22.12 11.48
C LEU A 112 11.17 -22.66 10.98
N ARG A 113 10.66 -23.74 11.56
CA ARG A 113 9.35 -24.32 11.22
C ARG A 113 8.16 -23.40 11.52
N SER A 114 8.33 -22.47 12.46
CA SER A 114 7.29 -21.50 12.82
C SER A 114 7.33 -20.21 12.00
N LEU A 115 8.34 -20.02 11.15
CA LEU A 115 8.46 -18.87 10.25
C LEU A 115 7.62 -19.05 8.98
N ASP A 116 7.12 -17.93 8.44
CA ASP A 116 6.59 -17.91 7.08
C ASP A 116 7.70 -18.16 6.05
N ILE A 117 7.34 -18.74 4.90
CA ILE A 117 8.26 -19.14 3.81
C ILE A 117 9.22 -18.00 3.40
N ASP A 118 8.70 -16.77 3.38
CA ASP A 118 9.45 -15.56 2.99
C ASP A 118 10.55 -15.17 3.98
N LEU A 119 10.46 -15.65 5.22
CA LEU A 119 11.46 -15.44 6.28
C LEU A 119 12.27 -16.72 6.54
N TYR A 120 11.66 -17.89 6.39
CA TYR A 120 12.32 -19.19 6.51
C TYR A 120 13.54 -19.28 5.59
N THR A 121 13.35 -19.10 4.29
CA THR A 121 14.41 -19.30 3.28
C THR A 121 15.64 -18.41 3.53
N PRO A 122 15.50 -17.08 3.69
CA PRO A 122 16.67 -16.22 3.93
C PRO A 122 17.33 -16.43 5.30
N VAL A 123 16.57 -16.81 6.34
CA VAL A 123 17.12 -17.05 7.69
C VAL A 123 17.84 -18.39 7.74
N SER A 124 17.22 -19.46 7.23
CA SER A 124 17.83 -20.80 7.10
C SER A 124 19.13 -20.77 6.31
N MET A 125 19.16 -20.06 5.17
CA MET A 125 20.40 -19.89 4.40
C MET A 125 21.48 -19.12 5.18
N SER A 126 21.10 -18.10 5.96
CA SER A 126 22.07 -17.32 6.74
C SER A 126 22.66 -18.11 7.91
N ILE A 127 21.87 -19.01 8.50
CA ILE A 127 22.32 -19.95 9.52
C ILE A 127 23.26 -20.99 8.89
N SER A 128 22.81 -21.64 7.81
CA SER A 128 23.57 -22.71 7.14
C SER A 128 24.92 -22.25 6.58
N ARG A 129 25.00 -20.99 6.13
CA ARG A 129 26.25 -20.40 5.59
C ARG A 129 27.18 -19.87 6.68
N SER A 130 26.76 -19.85 7.95
CA SER A 130 27.56 -19.31 9.04
C SER A 130 28.49 -20.39 9.61
N CYS A 131 29.78 -20.29 9.29
CA CYS A 131 30.85 -21.12 9.88
C CYS A 131 31.31 -20.62 11.27
N ALA A 132 30.60 -19.66 11.86
CA ALA A 132 30.95 -19.11 13.17
C ALA A 132 30.63 -20.11 14.29
N LYS A 133 31.53 -20.24 15.28
CA LYS A 133 31.22 -20.98 16.52
C LYS A 133 29.99 -20.34 17.18
N GLY A 134 28.95 -21.14 17.43
CA GLY A 134 27.68 -20.67 18.00
C GLY A 134 26.62 -20.26 16.96
N SER A 135 26.82 -20.55 15.68
CA SER A 135 25.81 -20.33 14.63
C SER A 135 24.58 -21.23 14.72
N ASP A 136 24.67 -22.27 15.54
CA ASP A 136 23.63 -23.24 15.89
C ASP A 136 22.77 -22.80 17.09
N THR A 137 23.08 -21.65 17.71
CA THR A 137 22.35 -21.15 18.88
C THR A 137 21.02 -20.50 18.50
N LEU A 138 20.03 -20.63 19.39
CA LEU A 138 18.75 -19.95 19.24
C LEU A 138 18.92 -18.42 19.15
N ASP A 139 19.82 -17.85 19.95
CA ASP A 139 20.10 -16.41 19.96
C ASP A 139 20.67 -15.91 18.63
N PHE A 140 21.54 -16.71 18.00
CA PHE A 140 22.03 -16.41 16.65
C PHE A 140 20.89 -16.45 15.63
N ALA A 141 20.03 -17.46 15.67
CA ALA A 141 18.89 -17.58 14.76
C ALA A 141 17.88 -16.43 14.92
N ILE A 142 17.57 -16.04 16.17
CA ILE A 142 16.73 -14.86 16.47
C ILE A 142 17.39 -13.58 15.95
N SER A 143 18.71 -13.45 16.08
CA SER A 143 19.45 -12.29 15.56
C SER A 143 19.42 -12.21 14.03
N GLN A 144 19.54 -13.35 13.34
CA GLN A 144 19.37 -13.42 11.89
C GLN A 144 17.94 -13.02 11.48
N LEU A 145 16.94 -13.51 12.20
CA LEU A 145 15.53 -13.16 11.96
C LEU A 145 15.29 -11.65 12.10
N ARG A 146 15.80 -11.02 13.18
CA ARG A 146 15.76 -9.56 13.39
C ARG A 146 16.42 -8.80 12.25
N SER A 147 17.62 -9.23 11.85
CA SER A 147 18.37 -8.61 10.76
C SER A 147 17.61 -8.65 9.43
N LYS A 148 17.07 -9.82 9.05
CA LYS A 148 16.34 -9.97 7.78
C LYS A 148 15.04 -9.18 7.75
N LEU A 149 14.30 -9.15 8.86
CA LEU A 149 13.08 -8.36 8.93
C LEU A 149 13.38 -6.85 8.83
N ASN A 150 14.37 -6.36 9.56
CA ASN A 150 14.81 -4.96 9.51
C ASN A 150 15.28 -4.56 8.10
N ALA A 151 15.99 -5.45 7.40
CA ALA A 151 16.39 -5.22 6.01
C ALA A 151 15.18 -5.08 5.08
N LYS A 152 14.19 -5.98 5.19
CA LYS A 152 12.94 -5.90 4.41
C LYS A 152 12.17 -4.62 4.68
N ILE A 153 12.10 -4.18 5.95
CA ILE A 153 11.44 -2.92 6.32
C ILE A 153 12.16 -1.73 5.66
N LYS A 154 13.50 -1.67 5.74
CA LYS A 154 14.29 -0.60 5.09
C LYS A 154 14.10 -0.59 3.58
N GLU A 155 14.05 -1.75 2.94
CA GLU A 155 13.84 -1.87 1.50
C GLU A 155 12.44 -1.43 1.08
N ALA A 156 11.40 -1.88 1.80
CA ALA A 156 10.02 -1.45 1.58
C ALA A 156 9.86 0.07 1.73
N LEU A 157 10.54 0.66 2.72
CA LEU A 157 10.55 2.10 2.93
C LEU A 157 11.21 2.84 1.75
N ARG A 158 12.39 2.39 1.29
CA ARG A 158 13.05 2.96 0.11
C ARG A 158 12.22 2.81 -1.17
N ALA A 159 11.50 1.70 -1.33
CA ALA A 159 10.60 1.50 -2.47
C ALA A 159 9.39 2.44 -2.42
N ALA A 160 8.85 2.70 -1.23
CA ALA A 160 7.76 3.66 -1.04
C ALA A 160 8.20 5.11 -1.35
N TYR A 161 9.41 5.51 -0.92
CA TYR A 161 9.96 6.84 -1.23
C TYR A 161 10.18 7.04 -2.73
N ARG A 162 10.76 6.06 -3.43
CA ARG A 162 10.95 6.14 -4.89
C ARG A 162 9.62 6.31 -5.66
N LYS A 163 8.56 5.62 -5.23
CA LYS A 163 7.23 5.76 -5.84
C LYS A 163 6.59 7.13 -5.58
N ALA A 164 6.96 7.80 -4.49
CA ALA A 164 6.47 9.14 -4.18
C ALA A 164 7.17 10.23 -5.02
N GLU A 165 8.45 10.02 -5.37
CA GLU A 165 9.21 10.92 -6.24
C GLU A 165 8.78 10.79 -7.71
N ASP A 166 8.52 9.58 -8.20
CA ASP A 166 8.05 9.33 -9.57
C ASP A 166 6.59 9.78 -9.81
N GLY A 167 5.81 9.97 -8.73
CA GLY A 167 4.44 10.49 -8.79
C GLY A 167 4.33 12.03 -8.86
N SER A 168 5.45 12.75 -8.69
CA SER A 168 5.50 14.23 -8.66
C SER A 168 5.94 14.86 -9.98
N SER A 169 5.85 14.17 -11.12
CA SER A 169 6.02 14.81 -12.43
C SER A 169 4.69 15.41 -12.89
N PHE A 170 4.32 16.55 -12.30
CA PHE A 170 3.36 17.48 -12.91
C PHE A 170 4.01 17.99 -14.20
N LYS A 171 3.79 17.31 -15.32
CA LYS A 171 4.17 17.83 -16.63
C LYS A 171 3.19 18.95 -16.95
N ASP A 172 3.64 20.17 -16.74
CA ASP A 172 3.07 21.37 -17.32
C ASP A 172 2.72 21.10 -18.79
N ALA A 173 1.42 21.15 -19.09
CA ALA A 173 0.91 21.25 -20.45
C ALA A 173 1.20 22.66 -20.99
N ARG A 174 2.47 23.03 -21.11
CA ARG A 174 2.88 24.29 -21.74
C ARG A 174 3.07 24.04 -23.22
N SER A 175 2.03 24.38 -23.98
CA SER A 175 2.09 25.01 -25.31
C SER A 175 3.21 24.53 -26.24
N LYS A 176 2.90 23.58 -27.12
CA LYS A 176 3.65 23.42 -28.39
C LYS A 176 3.01 24.33 -29.45
N GLN A 177 3.28 25.62 -29.34
CA GLN A 177 3.14 26.54 -30.46
C GLN A 177 4.36 26.36 -31.37
N THR A 178 4.17 25.72 -32.52
CA THR A 178 5.19 25.55 -33.56
C THR A 178 5.56 26.91 -34.16
N ARG A 179 6.69 27.47 -33.74
CA ARG A 179 7.43 28.48 -34.50
C ARG A 179 8.64 27.81 -35.14
N ARG A 180 8.50 27.36 -36.39
CA ARG A 180 9.64 27.07 -37.28
C ARG A 180 9.76 28.21 -38.28
N ALA A 181 10.49 29.25 -37.90
CA ALA A 181 11.02 30.23 -38.84
C ALA A 181 12.39 29.73 -39.30
N GLY A 182 12.42 28.99 -40.41
CA GLY A 182 13.65 28.66 -41.10
C GLY A 182 14.09 29.84 -41.94
N ARG A 183 15.20 30.48 -41.57
CA ARG A 183 16.02 31.28 -42.50
C ARG A 183 17.04 30.34 -43.13
N TYR A 184 16.96 30.13 -44.44
CA TYR A 184 18.12 29.80 -45.25
C TYR A 184 18.05 30.59 -46.56
N HIS A 185 19.23 31.01 -46.98
CA HIS A 185 19.52 31.96 -48.03
C HIS A 185 19.18 31.48 -49.44
N ASP A 186 18.83 32.48 -50.25
CA ASP A 186 18.86 32.60 -51.70
C ASP A 186 20.03 31.87 -52.40
N LYS A 187 19.71 31.16 -53.51
CA LYS A 187 20.36 31.31 -54.83
C LYS A 187 19.76 30.38 -55.89
N THR A 188 19.77 30.90 -57.12
CA THR A 188 19.75 30.22 -58.45
C THR A 188 18.41 29.77 -59.08
N LEU A 189 17.87 30.68 -59.91
CA LEU A 189 17.54 30.54 -61.34
C LEU A 189 17.37 29.11 -61.93
N ARG A 190 16.15 28.79 -62.41
CA ARG A 190 15.85 28.48 -63.84
C ARG A 190 14.39 28.03 -64.06
N ASN A 191 13.71 28.77 -64.94
CA ASN A 191 12.67 28.38 -65.92
C ASN A 191 11.89 27.06 -65.76
N LYS A 192 10.55 27.16 -65.68
CA LYS A 192 9.59 26.73 -66.74
C LYS A 192 8.14 27.11 -66.38
N LYS A 193 7.45 27.74 -67.34
CA LYS A 193 5.99 28.00 -67.46
C LYS A 193 5.20 26.68 -67.66
N PRO A 194 3.85 26.72 -67.85
CA PRO A 194 2.75 27.28 -67.03
C PRO A 194 1.63 26.20 -66.90
N SER A 195 0.37 26.60 -66.70
CA SER A 195 -0.89 25.83 -66.84
C SER A 195 -1.50 25.39 -65.50
N ASP A 196 -2.79 25.45 -65.23
CA ASP A 196 -3.97 26.07 -65.83
C ASP A 196 -5.13 25.76 -64.87
N ASN A 197 -6.16 26.61 -64.88
CA ASN A 197 -7.56 26.36 -64.50
C ASN A 197 -7.94 25.79 -63.12
N GLY A 198 -8.87 26.48 -62.46
CA GLY A 198 -9.60 25.89 -61.33
C GLY A 198 -10.40 26.87 -60.49
N GLU A 199 -11.18 27.71 -61.14
CA GLU A 199 -12.25 28.52 -60.56
C GLU A 199 -13.25 27.64 -59.77
N ILE A 200 -13.94 28.21 -58.76
CA ILE A 200 -15.39 28.04 -58.45
C ILE A 200 -15.76 27.97 -56.94
N LYS A 201 -16.41 29.07 -56.53
CA LYS A 201 -17.67 29.22 -55.74
C LYS A 201 -17.66 28.81 -54.25
N LYS A 202 -17.78 29.80 -53.36
CA LYS A 202 -19.02 30.44 -52.83
C LYS A 202 -19.82 29.54 -51.89
N LYS A 203 -19.94 29.99 -50.64
CA LYS A 203 -21.17 30.31 -49.88
C LYS A 203 -20.72 30.87 -48.52
N SER A 204 -20.92 32.15 -48.21
CA SER A 204 -22.18 32.77 -47.69
C SER A 204 -22.60 32.12 -46.35
N LYS A 205 -22.91 32.83 -45.26
CA LYS A 205 -23.20 34.26 -45.04
C LYS A 205 -23.38 34.49 -43.51
N SER A 206 -23.21 35.76 -43.11
CA SER A 206 -23.90 36.47 -41.98
C SER A 206 -23.37 36.18 -40.55
N ILE A 207 -22.72 37.07 -39.78
CA ILE A 207 -22.90 38.52 -39.48
C ILE A 207 -24.34 38.77 -38.97
N ILE A 208 -24.66 39.35 -37.80
CA ILE A 208 -24.19 40.59 -37.12
C ILE A 208 -24.55 40.52 -35.59
N PRO A 209 -24.31 41.52 -34.70
CA PRO A 209 -23.55 41.37 -33.46
C PRO A 209 -24.25 41.90 -32.17
N ARG A 210 -23.50 41.94 -31.06
CA ARG A 210 -23.53 42.78 -29.82
C ARG A 210 -24.52 43.98 -29.75
N PRO A 211 -24.93 44.49 -28.55
CA PRO A 211 -24.08 44.85 -27.39
C PRO A 211 -24.69 44.48 -26.00
N ALA A 212 -23.98 44.29 -24.88
CA ALA A 212 -23.12 45.12 -24.03
C ALA A 212 -23.82 46.32 -23.35
N VAL A 213 -23.69 46.39 -22.01
CA VAL A 213 -23.69 47.53 -21.05
C VAL A 213 -24.39 47.05 -19.74
N HIS A 214 -23.66 46.83 -18.63
CA HIS A 214 -23.32 47.80 -17.55
C HIS A 214 -24.57 48.24 -16.76
N ARG A 215 -24.62 48.44 -15.44
CA ARG A 215 -23.83 48.21 -14.21
C ARG A 215 -24.65 48.90 -13.11
N ASN A 216 -24.25 48.70 -11.85
CA ASN A 216 -24.57 49.48 -10.65
C ASN A 216 -25.86 49.04 -9.95
N ASP A 217 -25.84 48.55 -8.71
CA ASP A 217 -25.25 49.03 -7.43
C ASP A 217 -26.38 49.61 -6.57
N ASP A 218 -26.22 49.42 -5.25
CA ASP A 218 -26.89 50.10 -4.14
C ASP A 218 -28.35 49.70 -3.85
N ASP A 219 -28.85 49.64 -2.62
CA ASP A 219 -28.35 49.47 -1.25
C ASP A 219 -29.64 49.40 -0.39
N GLU A 220 -29.49 49.09 0.90
CA GLU A 220 -30.35 49.60 1.99
C GLU A 220 -31.68 48.88 2.39
N SER A 221 -31.58 48.26 3.59
CA SER A 221 -32.45 48.33 4.77
C SER A 221 -33.93 47.95 4.73
N ASP A 222 -34.28 46.93 5.53
CA ASP A 222 -34.94 47.11 6.85
C ASP A 222 -34.67 45.88 7.75
#